data_AF-A0A7W8D4W3-F1
#
_entry.id   AF-A0A7W8D4W3-F1
#
_cell.length_a   1.000
_cell.length_b   1.000
_cell.length_c   1.000
_cell.angle_alpha   90.00
_cell.angle_beta   90.00
_cell.angle_gamma   90.00
#
_symmetry.space_group_name_H-M   'P 1'
#
loop_
_entity.id
_entity.type
_entity.pdbx_description
1 polymer ?
#
loop_
_entity_poly.entity_id
_entity_poly.type
_entity_poly.pdbx_seq_one_letter_code
_entity_poly.pdbx_strand_id
1 'polypeptide(L)'
;MESLALALIGFSLGAAALLLVAQFAVYRAAELRWTTRAAGALLLSGLAALQAAHGAELLADAVPALLQRTDYLALLFIVAAAFHLFFHGALQPAAASPAWLLWFAPALAVPWLDPRVALPLSFAFGAGFALRLAQLVYRLRAQRRRFALELVAFAAFAAMAVLVLALGLLAPLIAPRAFVLAYSILIGLSLWLALLVLLRYPDVAGRAADAVRAAYAVSTLTRVDRTQALERLRRAMDEDRLYTDENLSLASLAAALDLTPHQLSELINTGLGIGFSRYLREQRVAAAQRMLREEPHASVLSVGLAVGFTSQSNFYVAFREITGEVPGRYRKQALRGDT
;
A
#
# COMPACT_ATOMS: atom_id res chain seq x y z
N MET A 1 -27.20 -29.45 0.81
CA MET A 1 -25.97 -28.83 0.31
C MET A 1 -26.10 -28.43 -1.16
N GLU A 2 -26.63 -29.30 -2.01
CA GLU A 2 -26.79 -29.02 -3.44
C GLU A 2 -27.68 -27.81 -3.77
N SER A 3 -28.87 -27.73 -3.18
CA SER A 3 -29.77 -26.57 -3.35
C SER A 3 -29.10 -25.24 -2.95
N LEU A 4 -28.34 -25.25 -1.86
CA LEU A 4 -27.57 -24.10 -1.40
C LEU A 4 -26.44 -23.74 -2.39
N ALA A 5 -25.72 -24.73 -2.92
CA ALA A 5 -24.66 -24.51 -3.90
C ALA A 5 -25.22 -23.89 -5.19
N LEU A 6 -26.33 -24.42 -5.72
CA LEU A 6 -27.00 -23.89 -6.91
C LEU A 6 -27.49 -22.45 -6.70
N ALA A 7 -28.07 -22.14 -5.54
CA ALA A 7 -28.47 -20.78 -5.21
C ALA A 7 -27.26 -19.82 -5.14
N LEU A 8 -26.17 -20.26 -4.53
CA LEU A 8 -24.94 -19.46 -4.44
C LEU A 8 -24.20 -19.32 -5.78
N ILE A 9 -24.30 -20.31 -6.67
CA ILE A 9 -23.83 -20.20 -8.07
C ILE A 9 -24.56 -19.07 -8.78
N GLY A 10 -25.90 -19.08 -8.75
CA GLY A 10 -26.71 -18.02 -9.36
C GLY A 10 -26.40 -16.63 -8.79
N PHE A 11 -26.30 -16.53 -7.46
CA PHE A 11 -25.87 -15.31 -6.79
C PHE A 11 -24.48 -14.85 -7.26
N SER A 12 -23.51 -15.77 -7.34
CA SER A 12 -22.13 -15.45 -7.70
C SER A 12 -22.00 -14.87 -9.10
N LEU A 13 -22.77 -15.39 -10.07
CA LEU A 13 -22.78 -14.88 -11.44
C LEU A 13 -23.28 -13.43 -11.48
N GLY A 14 -24.38 -13.13 -10.79
CA GLY A 14 -24.90 -11.77 -10.68
C GLY A 14 -23.94 -10.84 -9.93
N ALA A 15 -23.38 -11.30 -8.81
CA ALA A 15 -22.41 -10.55 -8.01
C ALA A 15 -21.14 -10.22 -8.81
N ALA A 16 -20.59 -11.17 -9.54
CA ALA A 16 -19.41 -10.96 -10.38
C ALA A 16 -19.68 -9.95 -11.49
N ALA A 17 -20.84 -10.04 -12.17
CA ALA A 17 -21.23 -9.07 -13.20
C ALA A 17 -21.39 -7.65 -12.62
N LEU A 18 -22.04 -7.52 -11.46
CA LEU A 18 -22.22 -6.24 -10.78
C LEU A 18 -20.88 -5.63 -10.34
N LEU A 19 -19.99 -6.44 -9.77
CA LEU A 19 -18.64 -5.99 -9.38
C LEU A 19 -17.80 -5.59 -10.60
N LEU A 20 -17.94 -6.29 -11.73
CA LEU A 20 -17.25 -5.96 -12.96
C LEU A 20 -17.71 -4.59 -13.48
N VAL A 21 -19.02 -4.35 -13.53
CA VAL A 21 -19.57 -3.03 -13.89
C VAL A 21 -19.11 -1.95 -12.91
N ALA A 22 -19.17 -2.22 -11.60
CA ALA A 22 -18.74 -1.28 -10.57
C ALA A 22 -17.27 -0.87 -10.71
N GLN A 23 -16.40 -1.81 -11.10
CA GLN A 23 -14.97 -1.55 -11.30
C GLN A 23 -14.70 -0.51 -12.40
N PHE A 24 -15.50 -0.50 -13.47
CA PHE A 24 -15.31 0.43 -14.61
C PHE A 24 -16.18 1.69 -14.53
N ALA A 25 -17.36 1.61 -13.92
CA ALA A 25 -18.32 2.71 -13.85
C ALA A 25 -18.17 3.54 -12.57
N VAL A 26 -18.13 2.90 -11.40
CA VAL A 26 -18.22 3.56 -10.09
C VAL A 26 -16.84 3.90 -9.54
N TYR A 27 -15.89 2.96 -9.62
CA TYR A 27 -14.53 3.16 -9.11
C TYR A 27 -13.57 3.77 -10.14
N ARG A 28 -14.10 4.48 -11.14
CA ARG A 28 -13.30 5.11 -12.22
C ARG A 28 -12.31 6.16 -11.67
N ALA A 29 -12.66 6.78 -10.54
CA ALA A 29 -11.85 7.76 -9.80
C ALA A 29 -10.76 7.13 -8.92
N ALA A 30 -10.80 5.81 -8.66
CA ALA A 30 -9.69 5.16 -7.98
C ALA A 30 -8.47 5.15 -8.91
N GLU A 31 -7.32 5.67 -8.43
CA GLU A 31 -6.01 5.75 -9.13
C GLU A 31 -5.38 4.37 -9.41
N LEU A 32 -6.19 3.37 -9.74
CA LEU A 32 -5.76 2.04 -10.12
C LEU A 32 -5.22 2.06 -11.54
N ARG A 33 -4.03 1.48 -11.71
CA ARG A 33 -3.42 1.26 -13.01
C ARG A 33 -4.28 0.32 -13.87
N TRP A 34 -4.17 0.46 -15.19
CA TRP A 34 -4.95 -0.34 -16.13
C TRP A 34 -4.72 -1.85 -15.92
N THR A 35 -3.48 -2.27 -15.63
CA THR A 35 -3.11 -3.67 -15.39
C THR A 35 -3.83 -4.24 -14.17
N THR A 36 -3.97 -3.45 -13.10
CA THR A 36 -4.73 -3.85 -11.91
C THR A 36 -6.22 -3.97 -12.25
N ARG A 37 -6.75 -3.06 -13.05
CA ARG A 37 -8.16 -3.13 -13.50
C ARG A 37 -8.41 -4.38 -14.34
N ALA A 38 -7.53 -4.66 -15.30
CA ALA A 38 -7.60 -5.86 -16.13
C ALA A 38 -7.46 -7.15 -15.31
N ALA A 39 -6.56 -7.19 -14.32
CA ALA A 39 -6.45 -8.33 -13.40
C ALA A 39 -7.73 -8.54 -12.58
N GLY A 40 -8.37 -7.46 -12.10
CA GLY A 40 -9.65 -7.57 -11.39
C GLY A 40 -10.79 -8.06 -12.30
N ALA A 41 -10.84 -7.59 -13.55
CA ALA A 41 -11.79 -8.07 -14.53
C ALA A 41 -11.59 -9.57 -14.83
N LEU A 42 -10.34 -9.97 -15.05
CA LEU A 42 -9.97 -11.37 -15.27
C LEU A 42 -10.32 -12.26 -14.08
N LEU A 43 -10.10 -11.77 -12.85
CA LEU A 43 -10.48 -12.48 -11.62
C LEU A 43 -12.00 -12.70 -11.55
N LEU A 44 -12.80 -11.66 -11.74
CA LEU A 44 -14.26 -11.74 -11.64
C LEU A 44 -14.85 -12.61 -12.76
N SER A 45 -14.37 -12.43 -14.00
CA SER A 45 -14.77 -13.28 -15.13
C SER A 45 -14.37 -14.74 -14.92
N GLY A 46 -13.18 -15.00 -14.35
CA GLY A 46 -12.73 -16.34 -14.05
C GLY A 46 -13.54 -17.02 -12.95
N LEU A 47 -13.88 -16.32 -11.87
CA LEU A 47 -14.77 -16.83 -10.82
C LEU A 47 -16.18 -17.11 -11.36
N ALA A 48 -16.70 -16.24 -12.23
CA ALA A 48 -17.98 -16.48 -12.90
C ALA A 48 -17.93 -17.72 -13.81
N ALA A 49 -16.86 -17.90 -14.58
CA ALA A 49 -16.66 -19.07 -15.42
C ALA A 49 -16.56 -20.37 -14.61
N LEU A 50 -15.85 -20.36 -13.46
CA LEU A 50 -15.81 -21.50 -12.54
C LEU A 50 -17.21 -21.85 -12.02
N GLN A 51 -17.98 -20.85 -11.56
CA GLN A 51 -19.35 -21.08 -11.05
C GLN A 51 -20.30 -21.57 -12.16
N ALA A 52 -20.18 -21.06 -13.38
CA ALA A 52 -20.95 -21.54 -14.52
C ALA A 52 -20.62 -22.99 -14.85
N ALA A 53 -19.33 -23.36 -14.85
CA ALA A 53 -18.89 -24.74 -15.06
C ALA A 53 -19.40 -25.67 -13.94
N HIS A 54 -19.31 -25.25 -12.67
CA HIS A 54 -19.86 -26.03 -11.56
C HIS A 54 -21.36 -26.24 -11.71
N GLY A 55 -22.12 -25.19 -12.01
CA GLY A 55 -23.57 -25.27 -12.20
C GLY A 55 -23.97 -26.21 -13.33
N ALA A 56 -23.32 -26.08 -14.50
CA ALA A 56 -23.60 -26.93 -15.66
C ALA A 56 -23.33 -28.42 -15.34
N GLU A 57 -22.18 -28.72 -14.74
CA GLU A 57 -21.73 -30.09 -14.52
C GLU A 57 -22.41 -30.74 -13.30
N LEU A 58 -22.88 -29.96 -12.31
CA LEU A 58 -23.72 -30.45 -11.22
C LEU A 58 -25.09 -30.89 -11.71
N LEU A 59 -25.69 -30.11 -12.64
CA LEU A 59 -26.99 -30.39 -13.25
C LEU A 59 -26.92 -31.55 -14.27
N ALA A 60 -25.78 -31.68 -14.97
CA ALA A 60 -25.53 -32.78 -15.91
C ALA A 60 -24.98 -34.05 -15.25
N ASP A 61 -24.72 -34.02 -13.94
CA ASP A 61 -24.10 -35.10 -13.16
C ASP A 61 -22.75 -35.62 -13.72
N ALA A 62 -21.99 -34.72 -14.34
CA ALA A 62 -20.73 -35.00 -15.05
C ALA A 62 -19.48 -34.43 -14.35
N VAL A 63 -19.60 -34.13 -13.04
CA VAL A 63 -18.53 -33.55 -12.22
C VAL A 63 -17.16 -34.27 -12.31
N PRO A 64 -17.07 -35.62 -12.32
CA PRO A 64 -15.77 -36.29 -12.41
C PRO A 64 -15.00 -35.97 -13.71
N ALA A 65 -15.72 -35.69 -14.81
CA ALA A 65 -15.11 -35.28 -16.07
C ALA A 65 -14.58 -33.84 -15.98
N LEU A 66 -15.32 -32.93 -15.33
CA LEU A 66 -14.91 -31.54 -15.14
C LEU A 66 -13.52 -31.40 -14.53
N LEU A 67 -13.24 -32.15 -13.45
CA LEU A 67 -11.97 -32.08 -12.72
C LEU A 67 -10.77 -32.61 -13.53
N GLN A 68 -11.00 -33.28 -14.65
CA GLN A 68 -9.97 -33.75 -15.56
C GLN A 68 -9.74 -32.84 -16.76
N ARG A 69 -10.61 -31.84 -16.97
CA ARG A 69 -10.48 -30.95 -18.13
C ARG A 69 -9.34 -29.96 -17.95
N THR A 70 -8.50 -29.85 -18.98
CA THR A 70 -7.32 -28.97 -18.99
C THR A 70 -7.71 -27.49 -18.91
N ASP A 71 -8.82 -27.09 -19.54
CA ASP A 71 -9.33 -25.73 -19.50
C ASP A 71 -9.78 -25.32 -18.09
N TYR A 72 -10.50 -26.20 -17.39
CA TYR A 72 -10.91 -25.99 -15.99
C TYR A 72 -9.70 -25.84 -15.06
N LEU A 73 -8.72 -26.74 -15.18
CA LEU A 73 -7.51 -26.70 -14.35
C LEU A 73 -6.66 -25.45 -14.65
N ALA A 74 -6.50 -25.07 -15.91
CA ALA A 74 -5.82 -23.84 -16.30
C ALA A 74 -6.53 -22.60 -15.73
N LEU A 75 -7.88 -22.59 -15.75
CA LEU A 75 -8.68 -21.51 -15.19
C LEU A 75 -8.44 -21.31 -13.69
N LEU A 76 -8.24 -22.38 -12.91
CA LEU A 76 -7.90 -22.28 -11.48
C LEU A 76 -6.58 -21.51 -11.26
N PHE A 77 -5.54 -21.80 -12.06
CA PHE A 77 -4.27 -21.08 -12.02
C PHE A 77 -4.42 -19.62 -12.47
N ILE A 78 -5.21 -19.37 -13.52
CA ILE A 78 -5.49 -18.01 -14.02
C ILE A 78 -6.18 -17.18 -12.93
N VAL A 79 -7.19 -17.74 -12.26
CA VAL A 79 -7.90 -17.07 -11.15
C VAL A 79 -6.94 -16.77 -10.00
N ALA A 80 -6.06 -17.70 -9.63
CA ALA A 80 -5.05 -17.48 -8.60
C ALA A 80 -4.07 -16.36 -8.97
N ALA A 81 -3.57 -16.33 -10.20
CA ALA A 81 -2.67 -15.29 -10.70
C ALA A 81 -3.38 -13.92 -10.79
N ALA A 82 -4.61 -13.88 -11.30
CA ALA A 82 -5.43 -12.68 -11.38
C ALA A 82 -5.71 -12.09 -9.99
N PHE A 83 -6.01 -12.94 -9.00
CA PHE A 83 -6.14 -12.55 -7.60
C PHE A 83 -4.86 -11.87 -7.09
N HIS A 84 -3.70 -12.49 -7.30
CA HIS A 84 -2.43 -11.90 -6.89
C HIS A 84 -2.20 -10.52 -7.50
N LEU A 85 -2.34 -10.41 -8.82
CA LEU A 85 -2.07 -9.18 -9.56
C LEU A 85 -3.05 -8.06 -9.18
N PHE A 86 -4.33 -8.38 -8.99
CA PHE A 86 -5.34 -7.43 -8.56
C PHE A 86 -5.01 -6.87 -7.17
N PHE A 87 -4.85 -7.72 -6.16
CA PHE A 87 -4.63 -7.26 -4.79
C PHE A 87 -3.25 -6.62 -4.61
N HIS A 88 -2.21 -7.15 -5.26
CA HIS A 88 -0.88 -6.52 -5.24
C HIS A 88 -0.92 -5.13 -5.89
N GLY A 89 -1.52 -5.00 -7.06
CA GLY A 89 -1.65 -3.72 -7.76
C GLY A 89 -2.55 -2.71 -7.04
N ALA A 90 -3.59 -3.19 -6.34
CA ALA A 90 -4.48 -2.34 -5.55
C ALA A 90 -3.78 -1.79 -4.31
N LEU A 91 -2.90 -2.58 -3.69
CA LEU A 91 -2.21 -2.21 -2.45
C LEU A 91 -0.87 -1.53 -2.68
N GLN A 92 -0.21 -1.77 -3.81
CA GLN A 92 1.10 -1.21 -4.16
C GLN A 92 1.11 -0.65 -5.60
N PRO A 93 0.44 0.48 -5.87
CA PRO A 93 0.30 1.01 -7.23
C PRO A 93 1.65 1.33 -7.92
N ALA A 94 2.66 1.72 -7.14
CA ALA A 94 3.98 2.13 -7.60
C ALA A 94 4.92 0.95 -7.96
N ALA A 95 4.65 -0.26 -7.47
CA ALA A 95 5.51 -1.43 -7.66
C ALA A 95 5.10 -2.22 -8.93
N ALA A 96 5.40 -1.68 -10.11
CA ALA A 96 5.27 -2.43 -11.36
C ALA A 96 6.40 -3.44 -11.49
N SER A 97 6.11 -4.74 -11.57
CA SER A 97 7.08 -5.70 -12.10
C SER A 97 6.81 -5.91 -13.60
N PRO A 98 7.82 -5.80 -14.48
CA PRO A 98 7.67 -6.13 -15.90
C PRO A 98 7.36 -7.62 -16.12
N ALA A 99 7.61 -8.48 -15.14
CA ALA A 99 7.46 -9.93 -15.21
C ALA A 99 6.06 -10.45 -14.81
N TRP A 100 5.02 -9.60 -14.83
CA TRP A 100 3.69 -9.99 -14.36
C TRP A 100 3.06 -11.15 -15.15
N LEU A 101 3.42 -11.30 -16.43
CA LEU A 101 2.96 -12.41 -17.28
C LEU A 101 3.46 -13.78 -16.81
N LEU A 102 4.61 -13.84 -16.11
CA LEU A 102 5.18 -15.10 -15.63
C LEU A 102 4.27 -15.81 -14.62
N TRP A 103 3.40 -15.08 -13.93
CA TRP A 103 2.45 -15.67 -12.99
C TRP A 103 1.38 -16.53 -13.66
N PHE A 104 1.19 -16.40 -14.98
CA PHE A 104 0.29 -17.26 -15.76
C PHE A 104 0.99 -18.50 -16.34
N ALA A 105 2.32 -18.62 -16.22
CA ALA A 105 3.06 -19.77 -16.73
C ALA A 105 2.54 -21.13 -16.21
N PRO A 106 2.12 -21.28 -14.93
CA PRO A 106 1.53 -22.53 -14.46
C PRO A 106 0.24 -22.93 -15.19
N ALA A 107 -0.57 -21.97 -15.64
CA ALA A 107 -1.78 -22.26 -16.40
C ALA A 107 -1.46 -22.84 -17.79
N LEU A 108 -0.39 -22.35 -18.43
CA LEU A 108 0.10 -22.90 -19.69
C LEU A 108 0.66 -24.30 -19.51
N ALA A 109 1.24 -24.62 -18.34
CA ALA A 109 1.85 -25.91 -18.06
C ALA A 109 0.85 -27.06 -17.82
N VAL A 110 -0.45 -26.75 -17.65
CA VAL A 110 -1.50 -27.73 -17.29
C VAL A 110 -1.61 -28.93 -18.23
N PRO A 111 -1.49 -28.81 -19.57
CA PRO A 111 -1.58 -29.97 -20.47
C PRO A 111 -0.52 -31.06 -20.20
N TRP A 112 0.57 -30.72 -19.50
CA TRP A 112 1.65 -31.64 -19.16
C TRP A 112 1.60 -32.14 -17.70
N LEU A 113 0.59 -31.74 -16.93
CA LEU A 113 0.43 -32.13 -15.54
C LEU A 113 -0.67 -33.18 -15.38
N ASP A 114 -0.45 -34.16 -14.51
CA ASP A 114 -1.51 -35.08 -14.09
C ASP A 114 -2.63 -34.27 -13.39
N PRO A 115 -3.90 -34.38 -13.82
CA PRO A 115 -5.03 -33.70 -13.19
C PRO A 115 -5.11 -33.87 -11.66
N ARG A 116 -4.73 -35.05 -11.15
CA ARG A 116 -4.73 -35.36 -9.70
C ARG A 116 -3.71 -34.52 -8.92
N VAL A 117 -2.67 -34.05 -9.60
CA VAL A 117 -1.63 -33.17 -9.04
C VAL A 117 -1.92 -31.71 -9.36
N ALA A 118 -2.35 -31.42 -10.59
CA ALA A 118 -2.67 -30.06 -11.04
C ALA A 118 -3.74 -29.40 -10.19
N LEU A 119 -4.77 -30.16 -9.78
CA LEU A 119 -5.84 -29.66 -8.93
C LEU A 119 -5.31 -29.15 -7.58
N PRO A 120 -4.76 -29.96 -6.66
CA PRO A 120 -4.26 -29.48 -5.38
C PRO A 120 -3.14 -28.43 -5.53
N LEU A 121 -2.31 -28.55 -6.58
CA LEU A 121 -1.25 -27.57 -6.87
C LEU A 121 -1.82 -26.18 -7.16
N SER A 122 -2.94 -26.06 -7.88
CA SER A 122 -3.58 -24.77 -8.16
C SER A 122 -4.05 -24.05 -6.89
N PHE A 123 -4.56 -24.80 -5.91
CA PHE A 123 -4.96 -24.26 -4.61
C PHE A 123 -3.77 -23.89 -3.75
N ALA A 124 -2.72 -24.71 -3.74
CA ALA A 124 -1.46 -24.38 -3.06
C ALA A 124 -0.83 -23.09 -3.63
N PHE A 125 -0.86 -22.93 -4.95
CA PHE A 125 -0.40 -21.73 -5.66
C PHE A 125 -1.23 -20.49 -5.25
N GLY A 126 -2.55 -20.58 -5.28
CA GLY A 126 -3.44 -19.50 -4.82
C GLY A 126 -3.26 -19.16 -3.34
N ALA A 127 -3.08 -20.16 -2.48
CA ALA A 127 -2.88 -19.95 -1.05
C ALA A 127 -1.56 -19.26 -0.73
N GLY A 128 -0.49 -19.53 -1.50
CA GLY A 128 0.77 -18.77 -1.39
C GLY A 128 0.55 -17.27 -1.56
N PHE A 129 -0.28 -16.87 -2.53
CA PHE A 129 -0.63 -15.46 -2.72
C PHE A 129 -1.53 -14.91 -1.61
N ALA A 130 -2.52 -15.68 -1.16
CA ALA A 130 -3.37 -15.29 -0.05
C ALA A 130 -2.58 -15.10 1.26
N LEU A 131 -1.60 -15.97 1.52
CA LEU A 131 -0.71 -15.85 2.68
C LEU A 131 0.16 -14.60 2.59
N ARG A 132 0.73 -14.33 1.41
CA ARG A 132 1.51 -13.10 1.18
C ARG A 132 0.65 -11.84 1.39
N LEU A 133 -0.59 -11.87 0.93
CA LEU A 133 -1.56 -10.79 1.16
C LEU A 133 -1.87 -10.63 2.66
N ALA A 134 -2.14 -11.74 3.36
CA ALA A 134 -2.41 -11.73 4.79
C ALA A 134 -1.21 -11.20 5.61
N GLN A 135 0.01 -11.60 5.25
CA GLN A 135 1.24 -11.08 5.87
C GLN A 135 1.40 -9.58 5.64
N LEU A 136 1.11 -9.10 4.43
CA LEU A 136 1.14 -7.67 4.12
C LEU A 136 0.17 -6.92 5.03
N VAL A 137 -1.11 -7.33 5.05
CA VAL A 137 -2.16 -6.71 5.87
C VAL A 137 -1.83 -6.77 7.36
N TYR A 138 -1.32 -7.90 7.86
CA TYR A 138 -0.92 -8.05 9.26
C TYR A 138 0.16 -7.03 9.67
N ARG A 139 1.16 -6.79 8.80
CA ARG A 139 2.20 -5.79 9.06
C ARG A 139 1.64 -4.37 9.19
N LEU A 140 0.50 -4.08 8.55
CA LEU A 140 -0.15 -2.75 8.63
C LEU A 140 -0.94 -2.54 9.93
N ARG A 141 -1.28 -3.63 10.65
CA ARG A 141 -2.09 -3.58 11.87
C ARG A 141 -1.48 -2.68 12.95
N ALA A 142 -0.15 -2.58 13.00
CA ALA A 142 0.57 -1.83 14.02
C ALA A 142 0.37 -0.30 13.95
N GLN A 143 -0.13 0.24 12.84
CA GLN A 143 -0.16 1.68 12.61
C GLN A 143 -1.49 2.37 13.01
N ARG A 144 -2.57 1.67 13.38
CA ARG A 144 -3.86 2.35 13.71
C ARG A 144 -4.72 1.66 14.77
N ARG A 145 -5.17 2.45 15.77
CA ARG A 145 -6.11 2.06 16.86
C ARG A 145 -7.58 1.88 16.41
N ARG A 146 -7.99 2.34 15.21
CA ARG A 146 -9.38 2.28 14.70
C ARG A 146 -9.66 1.12 13.74
N PHE A 147 -8.74 0.16 13.60
CA PHE A 147 -8.77 -0.89 12.58
C PHE A 147 -9.54 -2.17 12.95
N ALA A 148 -10.22 -2.24 14.09
CA ALA A 148 -10.77 -3.49 14.59
C ALA A 148 -11.78 -4.14 13.62
N LEU A 149 -12.69 -3.36 13.02
CA LEU A 149 -13.69 -3.90 12.09
C LEU A 149 -13.12 -4.25 10.71
N GLU A 150 -12.16 -3.47 10.20
CA GLU A 150 -11.46 -3.77 8.95
C GLU A 150 -10.60 -5.04 9.11
N LEU A 151 -9.96 -5.21 10.27
CA LEU A 151 -9.20 -6.40 10.61
C LEU A 151 -10.09 -7.65 10.67
N VAL A 152 -11.35 -7.54 11.14
CA VAL A 152 -12.32 -8.64 11.10
C VAL A 152 -12.64 -9.05 9.66
N ALA A 153 -12.87 -8.09 8.77
CA ALA A 153 -13.11 -8.39 7.34
C ALA A 153 -11.88 -9.07 6.70
N PHE A 154 -10.67 -8.56 6.96
CA PHE A 154 -9.44 -9.19 6.48
C PHE A 154 -9.22 -10.59 7.08
N ALA A 155 -9.51 -10.78 8.37
CA ALA A 155 -9.44 -12.08 9.01
C ALA A 155 -10.45 -13.08 8.41
N ALA A 156 -11.66 -12.62 8.08
CA ALA A 156 -12.66 -13.44 7.40
C ALA A 156 -12.19 -13.88 6.00
N PHE A 157 -11.60 -12.98 5.21
CA PHE A 157 -10.99 -13.36 3.92
C PHE A 157 -9.81 -14.31 4.07
N ALA A 158 -8.97 -14.12 5.09
CA ALA A 158 -7.85 -15.02 5.37
C ALA A 158 -8.35 -16.41 5.78
N ALA A 159 -9.39 -16.49 6.63
CA ALA A 159 -10.03 -17.75 7.00
C ALA A 159 -10.64 -18.46 5.78
N MET A 160 -11.30 -17.71 4.88
CA MET A 160 -11.82 -18.23 3.62
C MET A 160 -10.71 -18.82 2.74
N ALA A 161 -9.57 -18.13 2.64
CA ALA A 161 -8.42 -18.64 1.89
C ALA A 161 -7.85 -19.95 2.48
N VAL A 162 -7.82 -20.07 3.82
CA VAL A 162 -7.41 -21.31 4.50
C VAL A 162 -8.40 -22.44 4.22
N LEU A 163 -9.71 -22.16 4.25
CA LEU A 163 -10.74 -23.16 3.91
C LEU A 163 -10.62 -23.62 2.45
N VAL A 164 -10.41 -22.68 1.52
CA VAL A 164 -10.20 -22.97 0.10
C VAL A 164 -8.94 -23.82 -0.12
N LEU A 165 -7.83 -23.50 0.56
CA LEU A 165 -6.61 -24.32 0.52
C LEU A 165 -6.87 -25.72 1.05
N ALA A 166 -7.47 -25.84 2.24
CA ALA A 166 -7.76 -27.12 2.87
C ALA A 166 -8.63 -27.99 1.95
N LEU A 167 -9.67 -27.40 1.35
CA LEU A 167 -10.52 -28.09 0.37
C LEU A 167 -9.72 -28.58 -0.85
N GLY A 168 -8.83 -27.76 -1.39
CA GLY A 168 -7.96 -28.12 -2.51
C GLY A 168 -7.00 -29.27 -2.19
N LEU A 169 -6.39 -29.26 -1.01
CA LEU A 169 -5.49 -30.33 -0.56
C LEU A 169 -6.24 -31.64 -0.25
N LEU A 170 -7.46 -31.55 0.26
CA LEU A 170 -8.33 -32.69 0.53
C LEU A 170 -9.04 -33.21 -0.72
N ALA A 171 -8.98 -32.49 -1.86
CA ALA A 171 -9.68 -32.84 -3.09
C ALA A 171 -9.44 -34.29 -3.56
N PRO A 172 -8.22 -34.88 -3.47
CA PRO A 172 -7.99 -36.28 -3.84
C PRO A 172 -8.65 -37.30 -2.90
N LEU A 173 -9.03 -36.89 -1.69
CA LEU A 173 -9.56 -37.75 -0.64
C LEU A 173 -11.09 -37.73 -0.55
N ILE A 174 -11.75 -36.78 -1.23
CA ILE A 174 -13.20 -36.59 -1.17
C ILE A 174 -13.84 -36.86 -2.53
N ALA A 175 -15.15 -37.15 -2.53
CA ALA A 175 -15.89 -37.36 -3.77
C ALA A 175 -15.86 -36.10 -4.65
N PRO A 176 -15.64 -36.21 -5.98
CA PRO A 176 -15.61 -35.07 -6.90
C PRO A 176 -16.83 -34.13 -6.77
N ARG A 177 -18.02 -34.71 -6.62
CA ARG A 177 -19.26 -33.96 -6.42
C ARG A 177 -19.26 -33.18 -5.11
N ALA A 178 -18.78 -33.77 -4.01
CA ALA A 178 -18.67 -33.10 -2.72
C ALA A 178 -17.65 -31.94 -2.77
N PHE A 179 -16.53 -32.14 -3.46
CA PHE A 179 -15.54 -31.09 -3.70
C PHE A 179 -16.15 -29.89 -4.43
N VAL A 180 -16.83 -30.12 -5.57
CA VAL A 180 -17.45 -29.04 -6.35
C VAL A 180 -18.52 -28.32 -5.54
N LEU A 181 -19.40 -29.03 -4.85
CA LEU A 181 -20.40 -28.42 -3.97
C LEU A 181 -19.78 -27.50 -2.92
N ALA A 182 -18.75 -27.98 -2.21
CA ALA A 182 -18.05 -27.18 -1.21
C ALA A 182 -17.36 -25.97 -1.84
N TYR A 183 -16.72 -26.15 -3.00
CA TYR A 183 -15.98 -25.07 -3.66
C TYR A 183 -16.91 -23.98 -4.19
N SER A 184 -18.04 -24.34 -4.82
CA SER A 184 -19.05 -23.38 -5.28
C SER A 184 -19.65 -22.58 -4.12
N ILE A 185 -19.88 -23.22 -2.96
CA ILE A 185 -20.35 -22.53 -1.74
C ILE A 185 -19.28 -21.54 -1.27
N LEU A 186 -18.01 -21.94 -1.19
CA LEU A 186 -16.92 -21.05 -0.75
C LEU A 186 -16.75 -19.84 -1.67
N ILE A 187 -16.83 -20.01 -3.00
CA ILE A 187 -16.79 -18.88 -3.95
C ILE A 187 -17.97 -17.94 -3.70
N GLY A 188 -19.19 -18.47 -3.54
CA GLY A 188 -20.39 -17.67 -3.28
C GLY A 188 -20.31 -16.88 -1.97
N LEU A 189 -19.87 -17.52 -0.89
CA LEU A 189 -19.65 -16.85 0.39
C LEU A 189 -18.53 -15.81 0.32
N SER A 190 -17.48 -16.06 -0.47
CA SER A 190 -16.39 -15.10 -0.70
C SER A 190 -16.88 -13.83 -1.40
N LEU A 191 -17.70 -13.97 -2.45
CA LEU A 191 -18.28 -12.84 -3.16
C LEU A 191 -19.32 -12.09 -2.33
N TRP A 192 -20.11 -12.81 -1.53
CA TRP A 192 -21.04 -12.21 -0.59
C TRP A 192 -20.31 -11.38 0.48
N LEU A 193 -19.24 -11.93 1.05
CA LEU A 193 -18.38 -11.21 1.98
C LEU A 193 -17.75 -9.97 1.33
N ALA A 194 -17.27 -10.08 0.08
CA ALA A 194 -16.72 -8.96 -0.67
C ALA A 194 -17.74 -7.83 -0.88
N LEU A 195 -18.97 -8.17 -1.26
CA LEU A 195 -20.04 -7.19 -1.41
C LEU A 195 -20.41 -6.55 -0.06
N LEU A 196 -20.53 -7.33 1.01
CA LEU A 196 -20.79 -6.79 2.35
C LEU A 196 -19.70 -5.83 2.81
N VAL A 197 -18.43 -6.17 2.59
CA VAL A 197 -17.30 -5.31 2.94
C VAL A 197 -17.34 -4.03 2.12
N LEU A 198 -17.60 -4.10 0.82
CA LEU A 198 -17.72 -2.90 -0.03
C LEU A 198 -18.92 -2.02 0.35
N LEU A 199 -20.06 -2.61 0.71
CA LEU A 199 -21.23 -1.88 1.18
C LEU A 199 -20.98 -1.19 2.53
N ARG A 200 -20.26 -1.86 3.44
CA ARG A 200 -19.94 -1.32 4.76
C ARG A 200 -18.79 -0.31 4.72
N TYR A 201 -17.85 -0.51 3.81
CA TYR A 201 -16.58 0.20 3.69
C TYR A 201 -16.27 0.52 2.21
N PRO A 202 -16.96 1.51 1.61
CA PRO A 202 -16.83 1.82 0.17
C PRO A 202 -15.38 2.11 -0.27
N ASP A 203 -14.59 2.70 0.63
CA ASP A 203 -13.18 3.02 0.39
C ASP A 203 -12.22 2.10 1.18
N VAL A 204 -12.51 0.80 1.26
CA VAL A 204 -11.61 -0.17 1.93
C VAL A 204 -10.28 -0.32 1.18
N ALA A 205 -10.31 -0.27 -0.16
CA ALA A 205 -9.13 -0.47 -1.00
C ALA A 205 -8.16 0.73 -0.92
N GLY A 206 -8.68 1.97 -0.98
CA GLY A 206 -7.85 3.18 -0.84
C GLY A 206 -7.20 3.26 0.53
N ARG A 207 -7.96 3.02 1.60
CA ARG A 207 -7.44 3.01 2.98
C ARG A 207 -6.40 1.91 3.24
N ALA A 208 -6.57 0.73 2.63
CA ALA A 208 -5.57 -0.33 2.70
C ALA A 208 -4.29 0.04 1.94
N ALA A 209 -4.41 0.63 0.75
CA ALA A 209 -3.26 1.11 -0.03
C ALA A 209 -2.49 2.22 0.71
N ASP A 210 -3.18 3.16 1.34
CA ASP A 210 -2.57 4.21 2.18
C ASP A 210 -1.79 3.62 3.34
N ALA A 211 -2.36 2.62 4.02
CA ALA A 211 -1.68 1.93 5.10
C ALA A 211 -0.43 1.21 4.61
N VAL A 212 -0.49 0.54 3.44
CA VAL A 212 0.69 -0.09 2.83
C VAL A 212 1.76 0.94 2.50
N ARG A 213 1.40 2.06 1.88
CA ARG A 213 2.34 3.16 1.59
C ARG A 213 3.01 3.68 2.87
N ALA A 214 2.24 3.89 3.94
CA ALA A 214 2.76 4.33 5.23
C ALA A 214 3.69 3.30 5.88
N ALA A 215 3.35 2.00 5.84
CA ALA A 215 4.20 0.94 6.38
C ALA A 215 5.50 0.75 5.59
N TYR A 216 5.45 0.87 4.26
CA TYR A 216 6.64 0.88 3.42
C TYR A 216 7.53 2.08 3.72
N ALA A 217 6.97 3.26 3.91
CA ALA A 217 7.74 4.45 4.27
C ALA A 217 8.47 4.29 5.62
N VAL A 218 7.83 3.64 6.61
CA VAL A 218 8.43 3.34 7.93
C VAL A 218 9.49 2.21 7.84
N SER A 219 9.25 1.17 7.02
CA SER A 219 10.20 0.07 6.80
C SER A 219 11.55 0.54 6.24
N THR A 220 11.59 1.66 5.52
CA THR A 220 12.84 2.19 4.96
C THR A 220 13.74 2.80 6.04
N LEU A 221 13.23 3.16 7.23
CA LEU A 221 14.08 3.59 8.36
C LEU A 221 14.75 2.44 9.09
N THR A 222 14.22 1.22 9.02
CA THR A 222 14.83 0.05 9.68
C THR A 222 16.17 -0.35 9.04
N ARG A 223 16.50 0.19 7.86
CA ARG A 223 17.79 0.00 7.16
C ARG A 223 18.69 1.23 7.17
N VAL A 224 18.27 2.34 7.78
CA VAL A 224 19.08 3.55 7.86
C VAL A 224 19.68 3.63 9.26
N ASP A 225 21.01 3.67 9.33
CA ASP A 225 21.70 4.00 10.57
C ASP A 225 21.33 5.44 10.95
N ARG A 226 20.50 5.56 11.99
CA ARG A 226 19.99 6.85 12.47
C ARG A 226 21.11 7.79 12.87
N THR A 227 22.19 7.26 13.45
CA THR A 227 23.36 8.04 13.87
C THR A 227 24.04 8.66 12.65
N GLN A 228 24.30 7.84 11.63
CA GLN A 228 24.92 8.29 10.39
C GLN A 228 24.04 9.30 9.65
N ALA A 229 22.72 9.09 9.62
CA ALA A 229 21.78 10.00 8.96
C ALA A 229 21.70 11.36 9.67
N LEU A 230 21.72 11.40 11.00
CA LEU A 230 21.79 12.66 11.77
C LEU A 230 23.09 13.42 11.48
N GLU A 231 24.20 12.70 11.35
CA GLU A 231 25.49 13.32 11.03
C GLU A 231 25.51 13.92 9.62
N ARG A 232 24.91 13.24 8.63
CA ARG A 232 24.74 13.79 7.28
C ARG A 232 23.84 15.03 7.29
N LEU A 233 22.74 15.00 8.06
CA LEU A 233 21.85 16.15 8.21
C LEU A 233 22.58 17.35 8.80
N ARG A 234 23.41 17.14 9.84
CA ARG A 234 24.22 18.20 10.43
C ARG A 234 25.18 18.81 9.41
N ARG A 235 25.97 17.99 8.71
CA ARG A 235 26.88 18.47 7.66
C ARG A 235 26.17 19.25 6.56
N ALA A 236 25.06 18.74 6.05
CA ALA A 236 24.29 19.44 5.02
C ALA A 236 23.75 20.81 5.48
N MET A 237 23.49 20.99 6.78
CA MET A 237 23.01 22.26 7.32
C MET A 237 24.15 23.19 7.74
N ASP A 238 25.22 22.67 8.34
CA ASP A 238 26.31 23.48 8.90
C ASP A 238 27.41 23.78 7.86
N GLU A 239 27.81 22.77 7.07
CA GLU A 239 28.89 22.89 6.07
C GLU A 239 28.35 23.38 4.74
N ASP A 240 27.37 22.68 4.16
CA ASP A 240 26.80 23.02 2.85
C ASP A 240 25.82 24.20 2.91
N ARG A 241 25.42 24.60 4.13
CA ARG A 241 24.50 25.72 4.39
C ARG A 241 23.20 25.64 3.60
N LEU A 242 22.66 24.45 3.37
CA LEU A 242 21.45 24.25 2.55
C LEU A 242 20.25 25.09 3.04
N TYR A 243 20.26 25.53 4.30
CA TYR A 243 19.25 26.45 4.83
C TYR A 243 19.15 27.78 4.07
N THR A 244 20.18 28.22 3.35
CA THR A 244 20.18 29.49 2.59
C THR A 244 19.32 29.42 1.33
N ASP A 245 19.03 28.22 0.82
CA ASP A 245 18.10 28.05 -0.30
C ASP A 245 16.67 28.37 0.17
N GLU A 246 16.08 29.41 -0.41
CA GLU A 246 14.72 29.86 -0.10
C GLU A 246 13.65 28.83 -0.49
N ASN A 247 13.94 27.97 -1.47
CA ASN A 247 13.06 26.91 -1.96
C ASN A 247 13.33 25.55 -1.26
N LEU A 248 14.20 25.51 -0.25
CA LEU A 248 14.50 24.28 0.47
C LEU A 248 13.22 23.70 1.09
N SER A 249 12.89 22.49 0.65
CA SER A 249 11.73 21.74 1.09
C SER A 249 12.17 20.44 1.77
N LEU A 250 11.25 19.82 2.51
CA LEU A 250 11.51 18.50 3.11
C LEU A 250 11.92 17.48 2.03
N ALA A 251 11.33 17.57 0.84
CA ALA A 251 11.64 16.65 -0.25
C ALA A 251 13.02 16.90 -0.87
N SER A 252 13.41 18.17 -1.06
CA SER A 252 14.73 18.48 -1.63
C SER A 252 15.86 18.16 -0.63
N LEU A 253 15.67 18.44 0.65
CA LEU A 253 16.65 18.06 1.69
C LEU A 253 16.74 16.54 1.84
N ALA A 254 15.61 15.82 1.79
CA ALA A 254 15.62 14.37 1.85
C ALA A 254 16.40 13.77 0.67
N ALA A 255 16.19 14.28 -0.55
CA ALA A 255 16.95 13.85 -1.72
C ALA A 255 18.46 14.09 -1.57
N ALA A 256 18.89 15.24 -1.05
CA ALA A 256 20.30 15.53 -0.78
C ALA A 256 20.94 14.56 0.25
N LEU A 257 20.12 14.06 1.17
CA LEU A 257 20.54 13.10 2.19
C LEU A 257 20.37 11.63 1.78
N ASP A 258 19.97 11.35 0.54
CA ASP A 258 19.62 10.01 0.06
C ASP A 258 18.56 9.34 0.96
N LEU A 259 17.55 10.12 1.34
CA LEU A 259 16.41 9.74 2.16
C LEU A 259 15.10 10.09 1.44
N THR A 260 14.02 9.45 1.84
CA THR A 260 12.65 9.86 1.49
C THR A 260 12.18 11.00 2.41
N PRO A 261 11.21 11.83 1.98
CA PRO A 261 10.67 12.91 2.81
C PRO A 261 10.12 12.42 4.15
N HIS A 262 9.53 11.22 4.16
CA HIS A 262 9.01 10.59 5.38
C HIS A 262 10.14 10.20 6.35
N GLN A 263 11.20 9.55 5.83
CA GLN A 263 12.37 9.19 6.63
C GLN A 263 13.00 10.41 7.30
N LEU A 264 13.18 11.50 6.54
CA LEU A 264 13.73 12.74 7.08
C LEU A 264 12.81 13.37 8.13
N SER A 265 11.49 13.38 7.89
CA SER A 265 10.52 13.90 8.86
C SER A 265 10.55 13.09 10.17
N GLU A 266 10.59 11.76 10.09
CA GLU A 266 10.68 10.92 11.27
C GLU A 266 12.04 11.08 11.97
N LEU A 267 13.15 11.19 11.23
CA LEU A 267 14.48 11.44 11.79
C LEU A 267 14.52 12.74 12.60
N ILE A 268 13.98 13.84 12.07
CA ILE A 268 13.93 15.13 12.75
C ILE A 268 12.98 15.06 13.96
N ASN A 269 11.78 14.51 13.79
CA ASN A 269 10.80 14.44 14.89
C ASN A 269 11.30 13.55 16.04
N THR A 270 11.89 12.39 15.74
CA THR A 270 12.36 11.45 16.77
C THR A 270 13.71 11.84 17.35
N GLY A 271 14.61 12.39 16.55
CA GLY A 271 15.95 12.81 16.98
C GLY A 271 15.99 14.17 17.68
N LEU A 272 15.15 15.12 17.25
CA LEU A 272 15.16 16.52 17.71
C LEU A 272 13.85 16.95 18.40
N GLY A 273 12.79 16.14 18.35
CA GLY A 273 11.51 16.44 19.01
C GLY A 273 10.70 17.56 18.34
N ILE A 274 11.07 17.98 17.12
CA ILE A 274 10.46 19.11 16.41
C ILE A 274 10.17 18.75 14.94
N GLY A 275 9.22 19.46 14.32
CA GLY A 275 8.92 19.31 12.88
C GLY A 275 9.90 20.04 11.97
N PHE A 276 10.01 19.60 10.70
CA PHE A 276 10.94 20.15 9.70
C PHE A 276 10.85 21.68 9.53
N SER A 277 9.64 22.24 9.40
CA SER A 277 9.48 23.69 9.22
C SER A 277 9.94 24.51 10.41
N ARG A 278 9.90 23.94 11.63
CA ARG A 278 10.47 24.57 12.83
C ARG A 278 11.99 24.45 12.82
N TYR A 279 12.50 23.24 12.56
CA TYR A 279 13.94 22.97 12.45
C TYR A 279 14.62 23.92 11.45
N LEU A 280 14.07 24.07 10.24
CA LEU A 280 14.63 24.97 9.23
C LEU A 280 14.63 26.43 9.69
N ARG A 281 13.56 26.90 10.34
CA ARG A 281 13.50 28.26 10.89
C ARG A 281 14.55 28.49 11.98
N GLU A 282 14.75 27.51 12.87
CA GLU A 282 15.79 27.58 13.91
C GLU A 282 17.19 27.68 13.30
N GLN A 283 17.49 26.91 12.27
CA GLN A 283 18.76 26.98 11.55
C GLN A 283 18.99 28.34 10.88
N ARG A 284 17.98 28.85 10.17
CA ARG A 284 18.05 30.18 9.52
C ARG A 284 18.19 31.31 10.53
N VAL A 285 17.47 31.26 11.65
CA VAL A 285 17.56 32.27 12.72
C VAL A 285 18.92 32.22 13.42
N ALA A 286 19.47 31.04 13.70
CA ALA A 286 20.80 30.89 14.27
C ALA A 286 21.88 31.49 13.35
N ALA A 287 21.78 31.25 12.04
CA ALA A 287 22.66 31.88 11.05
C ALA A 287 22.49 33.41 11.01
N ALA A 288 21.25 33.91 11.08
CA ALA A 288 20.99 35.35 11.13
C ALA A 288 21.59 35.99 12.38
N GLN A 289 21.49 35.37 13.56
CA GLN A 289 22.10 35.89 14.78
C GLN A 289 23.62 36.04 14.67
N ARG A 290 24.32 35.11 13.99
CA ARG A 290 25.76 35.25 13.70
C ARG A 290 26.02 36.43 12.77
N MET A 291 25.34 36.48 11.63
CA MET A 291 25.52 37.54 10.63
C MET A 291 25.17 38.94 11.16
N LEU A 292 24.15 39.07 12.03
CA LEU A 292 23.80 40.33 12.68
C LEU A 292 24.92 40.88 13.59
N ARG A 293 25.79 40.00 14.12
CA ARG A 293 26.94 40.37 14.97
C ARG A 293 28.20 40.64 14.14
N GLU A 294 28.47 39.76 13.19
CA GLU A 294 29.66 39.80 12.35
C GLU A 294 29.61 40.90 11.28
N GLU A 295 28.41 41.30 10.85
CA GLU A 295 28.20 42.32 9.82
C GLU A 295 27.36 43.51 10.33
N PRO A 296 27.93 44.43 11.13
CA PRO A 296 27.19 45.53 11.76
C PRO A 296 26.51 46.46 10.74
N HIS A 297 27.10 46.58 9.55
CA HIS A 297 26.67 47.47 8.48
C HIS A 297 25.61 46.85 7.55
N ALA A 298 25.43 45.53 7.56
CA ALA A 298 24.42 44.89 6.72
C ALA A 298 23.00 45.29 7.16
N SER A 299 22.08 45.52 6.22
CA SER A 299 20.69 45.80 6.58
C SER A 299 20.04 44.57 7.23
N VAL A 300 19.07 44.77 8.13
CA VAL A 300 18.35 43.63 8.74
C VAL A 300 17.61 42.80 7.69
N LEU A 301 17.09 43.46 6.66
CA LEU A 301 16.43 42.81 5.53
C LEU A 301 17.42 41.93 4.73
N SER A 302 18.59 42.48 4.37
CA SER A 302 19.58 41.72 3.60
C SER A 302 20.07 40.49 4.35
N VAL A 303 20.22 40.57 5.68
CA VAL A 303 20.54 39.39 6.50
C VAL A 303 19.42 38.34 6.45
N GLY A 304 18.16 38.76 6.56
CA GLY A 304 17.02 37.84 6.48
C GLY A 304 16.95 37.10 5.13
N LEU A 305 17.17 37.82 4.03
CA LEU A 305 17.20 37.23 2.69
C LEU A 305 18.41 36.30 2.50
N ALA A 306 19.60 36.69 2.98
CA ALA A 306 20.83 35.91 2.85
C ALA A 306 20.77 34.55 3.57
N VAL A 307 19.96 34.42 4.62
CA VAL A 307 19.75 33.15 5.32
C VAL A 307 18.56 32.35 4.78
N GLY A 308 17.97 32.75 3.64
CA GLY A 308 16.95 31.98 2.92
C GLY A 308 15.50 32.30 3.29
N PHE A 309 15.20 33.43 3.94
CA PHE A 309 13.80 33.88 4.05
C PHE A 309 13.35 34.60 2.78
N THR A 310 12.14 34.31 2.31
CA THR A 310 11.57 34.93 1.10
C THR A 310 11.00 36.33 1.33
N SER A 311 10.78 36.73 2.59
CA SER A 311 10.21 38.05 2.92
C SER A 311 10.61 38.55 4.30
N GLN A 312 10.60 39.88 4.46
CA GLN A 312 10.88 40.54 5.73
C GLN A 312 9.90 40.12 6.83
N SER A 313 8.60 40.03 6.52
CA SER A 313 7.57 39.68 7.49
C SER A 313 7.78 38.27 8.03
N ASN A 314 8.06 37.29 7.15
CA ASN A 314 8.35 35.91 7.57
C ASN A 314 9.60 35.83 8.44
N PHE A 315 10.65 36.58 8.09
CA PHE A 315 11.87 36.65 8.88
C PHE A 315 11.62 37.23 10.28
N TYR A 316 10.95 38.38 10.38
CA TYR A 316 10.71 39.06 11.66
C TYR A 316 9.84 38.21 12.60
N VAL A 317 8.82 37.54 12.07
CA VAL A 317 7.96 36.64 12.85
C VAL A 317 8.77 35.46 13.37
N ALA A 318 9.49 34.75 12.49
CA ALA A 318 10.29 33.60 12.89
C ALA A 318 11.39 33.96 13.90
N PHE A 319 12.09 35.08 13.70
CA PHE A 319 13.15 35.54 14.60
C PHE A 319 12.58 35.86 15.98
N ARG A 320 11.44 36.54 16.06
CA ARG A 320 10.77 36.85 17.34
C ARG A 320 10.23 35.61 18.03
N GLU A 321 9.64 34.68 17.30
CA GLU A 321 9.15 33.41 17.85
C GLU A 321 10.29 32.58 18.47
N ILE A 322 11.45 32.54 17.83
CA ILE A 322 12.59 31.70 18.26
C ILE A 322 13.44 32.40 19.33
N THR A 323 13.68 33.70 19.21
CA THR A 323 14.61 34.44 20.10
C THR A 323 13.92 35.27 21.17
N GLY A 324 12.61 35.51 21.06
CA GLY A 324 11.84 36.40 21.93
C GLY A 324 11.92 37.88 21.57
N GLU A 325 12.84 38.29 20.69
CA GLU A 325 13.05 39.70 20.31
C GLU A 325 13.02 39.93 18.79
N VAL A 326 12.95 41.19 18.36
CA VAL A 326 13.04 41.54 16.92
C VAL A 326 14.50 41.71 16.48
N PRO A 327 14.87 41.36 15.22
CA PRO A 327 16.26 41.30 14.78
C PRO A 327 17.06 42.60 14.99
N GLY A 328 16.43 43.76 14.73
CA GLY A 328 17.09 45.06 14.91
C GLY A 328 17.38 45.41 16.38
N ARG A 329 16.55 44.93 17.31
CA ARG A 329 16.78 45.09 18.75
C ARG A 329 17.88 44.13 19.22
N TYR A 330 17.84 42.89 18.76
CA TYR A 330 18.89 41.89 19.00
C TYR A 330 20.27 42.42 18.59
N ARG A 331 20.40 43.00 17.38
CA ARG A 331 21.66 43.62 16.93
C ARG A 331 22.15 44.73 17.86
N LYS A 332 21.27 45.66 18.26
CA LYS A 332 21.64 46.76 19.15
C LYS A 332 22.13 46.27 20.51
N GLN A 333 21.56 45.19 21.03
CA GLN A 333 22.00 44.60 22.29
C GLN A 333 23.33 43.88 22.13
N ALA A 334 23.50 43.09 21.07
CA ALA A 334 24.75 42.37 20.83
C ALA A 334 25.95 43.33 20.68
N LEU A 335 25.79 44.44 19.95
CA LEU A 335 26.85 45.46 19.79
C LEU A 335 27.14 46.27 21.06
N ARG A 336 26.24 46.27 22.06
CA ARG A 336 26.45 46.95 23.35
C ARG A 336 27.09 46.03 24.40
N GLY A 337 27.08 44.72 24.18
CA GLY A 337 27.70 43.74 25.08
C GLY A 337 29.19 43.51 24.81
N ASP A 338 29.69 43.93 23.65
CA ASP A 338 31.10 43.84 23.24
C ASP A 338 31.90 45.14 23.47
N THR A 339 31.29 46.16 24.11
CA THR A 339 31.94 47.42 24.54
C THR A 339 32.05 47.47 26.06
#